data_AF-A0A7S2LZ89-F1
#
_entry.id   AF-A0A7S2LZ89-F1
#
_cell.length_a   1.000
_cell.length_b   1.000
_cell.length_c   1.000
_cell.angle_alpha   90.00
_cell.angle_beta   90.00
_cell.angle_gamma   90.00
#
_symmetry.space_group_name_H-M   'P 1'
#
loop_
_entity.id
_entity.type
_entity.pdbx_description
1 polymer ?
#
loop_
_entity_poly.entity_id
_entity_poly.type
_entity_poly.pdbx_seq_one_letter_code
_entity_poly.pdbx_strand_id
1 'polypeptide(L)'
;SSSNMDQKESSNHDIDQQQQHPLLPPLPQEGVENTSEKETESEVPLENSKRDFAAPSDSTERHQNQSDTVTIYAYSTLHQQKSWNEMVELFTKFNEVNGHANVEMENVKISVDGYNQSDGDCDNEKKEVLLMLRSWVRELRYVRNANDSGVESTSKKRSTKQRNKQQQQQQRCDSETLTPERISQLNELSFPWKNNLTQWQKWLDDLMHYRAKNNGDCNVPVKFSEHPPLGNFVNRQRVEYKKMRQGKSSTMSNTKMQDLDRIGFVWSVREGGHTSWDARLAELVAYQREQGNTLVPKKYPQNPPLGYWVNEQRFQYQRHINGKSSTMNKKRQDSLNSINFKWSVRESPREFSEWIILLKEYKSQWGNCNVPLKYEQDVSLGAFVNNARTQHKKFQSGLPSNMTQEKIDQLEGIGFVWNVREGRTPWSRRFEELKEYKEKYGDCNVPKKWTENQKLSTWVTKQRGQYKLHCAGKVCNLTEEKVDKLTELGLFQTGEAMNNI
;
A
#
# COMPACT_ATOMS: atom_id res chain seq x y z
N SER A 1 -76.51 18.95 0.21
CA SER A 1 -76.98 18.78 -1.17
C SER A 1 -77.49 20.11 -1.67
N SER A 2 -77.13 20.42 -2.91
CA SER A 2 -77.46 21.64 -3.69
C SER A 2 -76.70 22.89 -3.26
N SER A 3 -76.18 23.77 -4.13
CA SER A 3 -75.78 23.80 -5.55
C SER A 3 -75.32 25.27 -5.72
N ASN A 4 -74.04 25.53 -5.98
CA ASN A 4 -73.47 25.89 -7.29
C ASN A 4 -73.90 27.26 -7.88
N MET A 5 -72.88 28.06 -8.27
CA MET A 5 -72.84 29.03 -9.38
C MET A 5 -73.67 30.33 -9.24
N ASP A 6 -73.29 31.52 -9.76
CA ASP A 6 -72.07 32.09 -10.36
C ASP A 6 -72.32 33.60 -10.61
N GLN A 7 -71.23 34.37 -10.68
CA GLN A 7 -70.98 35.58 -11.51
C GLN A 7 -71.60 36.98 -11.31
N LYS A 8 -70.68 37.95 -11.49
CA LYS A 8 -70.71 39.31 -12.13
C LYS A 8 -70.50 40.50 -11.19
N GLU A 9 -69.76 41.56 -11.50
CA GLU A 9 -68.81 41.98 -12.57
C GLU A 9 -68.23 43.35 -12.13
N SER A 10 -67.19 43.83 -12.84
CA SER A 10 -66.65 45.23 -12.91
C SER A 10 -65.36 45.46 -12.08
N SER A 11 -64.23 45.96 -12.60
CA SER A 11 -63.95 46.68 -13.85
C SER A 11 -62.42 46.79 -14.07
N ASN A 12 -62.00 46.60 -15.34
CA ASN A 12 -60.93 47.27 -16.14
C ASN A 12 -59.54 47.58 -15.50
N HIS A 13 -58.39 47.46 -16.20
CA HIS A 13 -58.12 47.57 -17.63
C HIS A 13 -56.73 46.99 -17.97
N ASP A 14 -56.63 46.36 -19.13
CA ASP A 14 -55.40 45.99 -19.85
C ASP A 14 -54.57 47.20 -20.30
N ILE A 15 -53.26 47.03 -20.51
CA ILE A 15 -52.64 47.04 -21.86
C ILE A 15 -51.16 46.63 -21.79
N ASP A 16 -50.87 45.67 -22.65
CA ASP A 16 -49.64 45.00 -23.03
C ASP A 16 -48.76 45.89 -23.94
N GLN A 17 -47.42 45.74 -23.90
CA GLN A 17 -46.59 45.68 -25.11
C GLN A 17 -45.13 45.30 -24.84
N GLN A 18 -44.72 44.26 -25.58
CA GLN A 18 -43.37 43.74 -25.81
C GLN A 18 -42.46 44.75 -26.54
N GLN A 19 -41.13 44.70 -26.31
CA GLN A 19 -40.12 44.24 -27.31
C GLN A 19 -38.65 44.66 -27.00
N GLN A 20 -37.76 43.68 -27.23
CA GLN A 20 -36.38 43.76 -27.75
C GLN A 20 -35.15 44.05 -26.84
N HIS A 21 -34.16 43.15 -26.98
CA HIS A 21 -32.76 43.19 -26.51
C HIS A 21 -31.92 44.30 -27.17
N PRO A 22 -30.80 44.69 -26.53
CA PRO A 22 -29.51 44.52 -27.24
C PRO A 22 -28.29 44.12 -26.37
N LEU A 23 -27.47 43.27 -27.00
CA LEU A 23 -26.00 43.10 -27.08
C LEU A 23 -25.02 43.87 -26.15
N LEU A 24 -23.95 43.14 -25.77
CA LEU A 24 -22.70 43.52 -25.07
C LEU A 24 -21.90 44.68 -25.71
N PRO A 25 -20.95 45.27 -24.96
CA PRO A 25 -19.53 45.10 -25.32
C PRO A 25 -18.53 44.92 -24.13
N PRO A 26 -17.25 44.57 -24.40
CA PRO A 26 -16.29 44.01 -23.43
C PRO A 26 -15.04 44.89 -23.11
N LEU A 27 -14.35 44.53 -22.00
CA LEU A 27 -12.93 44.72 -21.59
C LEU A 27 -12.31 46.15 -21.58
N PRO A 28 -11.27 46.37 -20.75
CA PRO A 28 -9.91 46.26 -21.30
C PRO A 28 -8.87 45.60 -20.38
N GLN A 29 -7.93 44.91 -21.04
CA GLN A 29 -6.56 44.70 -20.58
C GLN A 29 -5.67 45.78 -21.21
N GLU A 30 -4.67 46.29 -20.49
CA GLU A 30 -3.41 46.78 -21.07
C GLU A 30 -2.24 46.45 -20.11
N GLY A 31 -1.18 45.84 -20.66
CA GLY A 31 0.20 45.96 -20.14
C GLY A 31 0.78 47.31 -20.60
N VAL A 32 2.02 47.72 -20.37
CA VAL A 32 3.33 47.12 -20.10
C VAL A 32 4.21 48.29 -19.61
N GLU A 33 5.16 48.09 -18.69
CA GLU A 33 6.56 48.56 -18.82
C GLU A 33 7.40 48.39 -17.54
N ASN A 34 8.44 47.56 -17.69
CA ASN A 34 9.83 47.74 -17.26
C ASN A 34 10.16 48.75 -16.13
N THR A 35 10.74 48.24 -15.05
CA THR A 35 11.98 48.81 -14.48
C THR A 35 12.83 47.70 -13.85
N SER A 36 14.05 47.60 -14.37
CA SER A 36 15.19 46.88 -13.83
C SER A 36 15.75 47.59 -12.59
N GLU A 37 15.97 46.88 -11.48
CA GLU A 37 16.90 47.33 -10.44
C GLU A 37 17.66 46.13 -9.86
N LYS A 38 18.97 46.32 -9.79
CA LYS A 38 20.02 45.44 -9.28
C LYS A 38 20.24 45.79 -7.80
N GLU A 39 20.28 44.78 -6.93
CA GLU A 39 21.02 44.79 -5.65
C GLU A 39 21.49 43.33 -5.44
N THR A 40 22.74 42.90 -5.69
CA THR A 40 24.01 43.08 -4.95
C THR A 40 23.96 42.92 -3.43
N GLU A 41 24.65 41.85 -2.99
CA GLU A 41 25.42 41.71 -1.75
C GLU A 41 24.68 41.51 -0.41
N SER A 42 24.79 40.31 0.17
CA SER A 42 25.61 40.10 1.39
C SER A 42 25.62 38.61 1.81
N GLU A 43 26.65 37.88 1.38
CA GLU A 43 27.22 36.74 2.14
C GLU A 43 28.29 37.32 3.06
N VAL A 44 28.23 37.10 4.39
CA VAL A 44 29.40 36.78 5.25
C VAL A 44 28.93 36.31 6.67
N PRO A 45 29.77 35.76 7.59
CA PRO A 45 29.85 34.31 7.87
C PRO A 45 29.92 33.95 9.39
N LEU A 46 30.37 32.72 9.71
CA LEU A 46 30.93 32.22 11.00
C LEU A 46 29.87 32.04 12.13
N GLU A 47 29.94 31.07 13.05
CA GLU A 47 31.07 30.35 13.60
C GLU A 47 30.63 29.09 14.38
N ASN A 48 31.61 28.22 14.62
CA ASN A 48 31.59 26.98 15.39
C ASN A 48 30.97 27.08 16.80
N SER A 49 30.37 25.98 17.28
CA SER A 49 30.75 25.43 18.59
C SER A 49 30.41 23.95 18.69
N LYS A 50 31.43 23.11 18.53
CA LYS A 50 31.49 21.73 19.01
C LYS A 50 31.24 21.69 20.52
N ARG A 51 30.51 20.67 20.98
CA ARG A 51 30.77 20.05 22.29
C ARG A 51 30.72 18.54 22.13
N ASP A 52 31.91 17.97 22.24
CA ASP A 52 32.21 16.56 22.38
C ASP A 52 31.58 15.98 23.65
N PHE A 53 31.07 14.75 23.57
CA PHE A 53 31.17 13.81 24.68
C PHE A 53 31.47 12.41 24.12
N ALA A 54 32.52 11.83 24.70
CA ALA A 54 33.29 10.70 24.21
C ALA A 54 32.60 9.35 24.33
N ALA A 55 32.94 8.46 23.39
CA ALA A 55 32.78 7.01 23.51
C ALA A 55 33.92 6.41 24.38
N PRO A 56 33.70 5.29 25.07
CA PRO A 56 34.80 4.48 25.56
C PRO A 56 35.32 3.54 24.46
N SER A 57 36.63 3.56 24.33
CA SER A 57 37.48 2.65 23.55
C SER A 57 37.33 1.21 24.01
N ASP A 58 37.16 0.29 23.05
CA ASP A 58 37.79 -1.02 23.16
C ASP A 58 38.43 -1.38 21.81
N SER A 59 39.71 -1.65 21.90
CA SER A 59 40.66 -1.85 20.82
C SER A 59 40.78 -3.34 20.55
N THR A 60 40.37 -3.78 19.36
CA THR A 60 40.86 -5.03 18.77
C THR A 60 40.84 -4.93 17.25
N GLU A 61 42.04 -4.83 16.70
CA GLU A 61 42.49 -5.14 15.33
C GLU A 61 41.38 -5.31 14.26
N ARG A 62 41.17 -4.26 13.47
CA ARG A 62 40.44 -4.32 12.19
C ARG A 62 41.17 -3.52 11.11
N HIS A 63 42.33 -4.00 10.69
CA HIS A 63 42.92 -3.54 9.42
C HIS A 63 43.39 -4.75 8.63
N GLN A 64 42.51 -5.31 7.80
CA GLN A 64 42.86 -5.98 6.54
C GLN A 64 41.68 -6.41 5.65
N ASN A 65 40.43 -6.54 6.13
CA ASN A 65 39.37 -7.20 5.33
C ASN A 65 38.36 -6.32 4.57
N GLN A 66 38.59 -5.01 4.40
CA GLN A 66 37.61 -4.13 3.71
C GLN A 66 37.82 -4.04 2.19
N SER A 67 39.05 -4.22 1.70
CA SER A 67 39.42 -4.17 0.27
C SER A 67 38.92 -5.40 -0.51
N ASP A 68 39.11 -6.59 0.04
CA ASP A 68 39.00 -7.83 -0.74
C ASP A 68 37.54 -8.25 -1.00
N THR A 69 36.63 -7.77 -0.16
CA THR A 69 35.21 -8.10 -0.28
C THR A 69 34.48 -7.25 -1.31
N VAL A 70 35.07 -6.20 -1.90
CA VAL A 70 34.46 -5.42 -2.98
C VAL A 70 34.62 -6.13 -4.33
N THR A 71 35.73 -6.84 -4.51
CA THR A 71 36.10 -7.49 -5.78
C THR A 71 35.29 -8.76 -6.09
N ILE A 72 34.75 -9.43 -5.06
CA ILE A 72 33.93 -10.64 -5.23
C ILE A 72 32.60 -10.34 -5.93
N TYR A 73 31.99 -9.17 -5.66
CA TYR A 73 30.64 -8.82 -6.11
C TYR A 73 30.60 -7.94 -7.36
N ALA A 74 31.74 -7.70 -8.02
CA ALA A 74 31.77 -7.01 -9.30
C ALA A 74 31.32 -7.97 -10.42
N TYR A 75 30.54 -7.48 -11.38
CA TYR A 75 30.10 -8.22 -12.56
C TYR A 75 30.07 -7.26 -13.76
N SER A 76 30.67 -7.67 -14.88
CA SER A 76 30.65 -6.93 -16.15
C SER A 76 29.77 -7.66 -17.15
N THR A 77 29.05 -6.92 -18.00
CA THR A 77 28.30 -7.47 -19.13
C THR A 77 29.02 -7.26 -20.46
N LEU A 78 30.23 -6.70 -20.47
CA LEU A 78 30.95 -6.36 -21.69
C LEU A 78 31.34 -7.58 -22.52
N HIS A 79 31.50 -8.76 -21.90
CA HIS A 79 31.70 -10.00 -22.63
C HIS A 79 30.51 -10.33 -23.55
N GLN A 80 29.31 -9.79 -23.28
CA GLN A 80 28.13 -9.97 -24.13
C GLN A 80 28.25 -9.29 -25.49
N GLN A 81 29.17 -8.32 -25.62
CA GLN A 81 29.47 -7.59 -26.85
C GLN A 81 30.60 -8.24 -27.67
N LYS A 82 31.27 -9.26 -27.11
CA LYS A 82 32.36 -10.01 -27.76
C LYS A 82 31.83 -11.29 -28.42
N SER A 83 32.49 -11.75 -29.46
CA SER A 83 32.23 -13.07 -30.05
C SER A 83 32.81 -14.18 -29.17
N TRP A 84 32.32 -15.42 -29.38
CA TRP A 84 32.86 -16.61 -28.71
C TRP A 84 34.38 -16.75 -28.89
N ASN A 85 34.86 -16.57 -30.13
CA ASN A 85 36.27 -16.71 -30.45
C ASN A 85 37.13 -15.65 -29.76
N GLU A 86 36.68 -14.39 -29.71
CA GLU A 86 37.38 -13.33 -28.97
C GLU A 86 37.48 -13.67 -27.47
N MET A 87 36.41 -14.18 -26.86
CA MET A 87 36.42 -14.57 -25.45
C MET A 87 37.34 -15.77 -25.19
N VAL A 88 37.34 -16.77 -26.09
CA VAL A 88 38.26 -17.90 -26.02
C VAL A 88 39.71 -17.45 -26.19
N GLU A 89 40.01 -16.55 -27.13
CA GLU A 89 41.36 -16.02 -27.33
C GLU A 89 41.88 -15.28 -26.09
N LEU A 90 41.06 -14.40 -25.51
CA LEU A 90 41.39 -13.71 -24.26
C LEU A 90 41.66 -14.70 -23.12
N PHE A 91 40.88 -15.77 -23.03
CA PHE A 91 41.05 -16.82 -22.03
C PHE A 91 42.31 -17.66 -22.28
N THR A 92 42.64 -17.98 -23.53
CA THR A 92 43.89 -18.67 -23.89
C THR A 92 45.10 -17.83 -23.50
N LYS A 93 45.11 -16.53 -23.83
CA LYS A 93 46.18 -15.62 -23.40
C LYS A 93 46.30 -15.55 -21.88
N PHE A 94 45.17 -15.53 -21.17
CA PHE A 94 45.18 -15.60 -19.70
C PHE A 94 45.87 -16.88 -19.19
N ASN A 95 45.54 -18.03 -19.78
CA ASN A 95 46.13 -19.32 -19.41
C ASN A 95 47.65 -19.36 -19.68
N GLU A 96 48.10 -18.84 -20.82
CA GLU A 96 49.52 -18.77 -21.20
C GLU A 96 50.31 -17.91 -20.22
N VAL A 97 49.77 -16.77 -19.82
CA VAL A 97 50.43 -15.81 -18.92
C VAL A 97 50.50 -16.31 -17.47
N ASN A 98 49.46 -17.00 -17.00
CA ASN A 98 49.35 -17.41 -15.59
C ASN A 98 49.70 -18.89 -15.34
N GLY A 99 49.78 -19.71 -16.39
CA GLY A 99 50.01 -21.16 -16.28
C GLY A 99 48.82 -21.93 -15.70
N HIS A 100 47.65 -21.31 -15.52
CA HIS A 100 46.44 -21.93 -15.00
C HIS A 100 45.17 -21.28 -15.54
N ALA A 101 44.06 -22.02 -15.53
CA ALA A 101 42.77 -21.56 -16.05
C ALA A 101 41.87 -20.86 -15.01
N ASN A 102 42.30 -20.77 -13.74
CA ASN A 102 41.49 -20.21 -12.67
C ASN A 102 41.55 -18.66 -12.62
N VAL A 103 40.61 -18.00 -13.27
CA VAL A 103 40.46 -16.53 -13.28
C VAL A 103 40.05 -15.92 -11.92
N GLU A 104 39.70 -16.75 -10.95
CA GLU A 104 39.26 -16.34 -9.61
C GLU A 104 40.41 -16.36 -8.58
N MET A 105 41.63 -16.77 -8.95
CA MET A 105 42.80 -16.69 -8.07
C MET A 105 43.20 -15.24 -7.78
N GLU A 106 43.83 -15.05 -6.62
CA GLU A 106 44.48 -13.80 -6.25
C GLU A 106 45.79 -13.62 -7.04
N ASN A 107 46.17 -12.37 -7.31
CA ASN A 107 47.44 -12.00 -7.97
C ASN A 107 47.64 -12.54 -9.40
N VAL A 108 46.57 -12.63 -10.18
CA VAL A 108 46.64 -13.00 -11.61
C VAL A 108 47.10 -11.84 -12.50
N LYS A 109 47.82 -12.15 -13.58
CA LYS A 109 48.35 -11.21 -14.57
C LYS A 109 47.46 -11.18 -15.82
N ILE A 110 47.27 -9.99 -16.39
CA ILE A 110 46.53 -9.78 -17.65
C ILE A 110 47.46 -9.14 -18.68
N SER A 111 47.56 -9.75 -19.87
CA SER A 111 48.21 -9.13 -21.03
C SER A 111 47.18 -8.34 -21.83
N VAL A 112 47.48 -7.07 -22.09
CA VAL A 112 46.72 -6.22 -23.01
C VAL A 112 47.70 -5.85 -24.11
N ASP A 113 47.61 -6.50 -25.27
CA ASP A 113 48.53 -6.21 -26.37
C ASP A 113 48.08 -4.92 -27.06
N GLY A 114 48.93 -3.87 -27.05
CA GLY A 114 48.81 -2.80 -28.05
C GLY A 114 48.96 -1.34 -27.66
N TYR A 115 49.43 -0.92 -26.47
CA TYR A 115 49.78 0.49 -26.22
C TYR A 115 50.99 0.68 -25.30
N ASN A 116 51.81 1.67 -25.64
CA ASN A 116 53.06 2.02 -24.94
C ASN A 116 52.82 2.42 -23.48
N GLN A 117 53.77 2.03 -22.62
CA GLN A 117 53.83 2.33 -21.20
C GLN A 117 53.94 3.84 -20.93
N SER A 118 52.81 4.49 -20.69
CA SER A 118 52.71 5.61 -19.76
C SER A 118 51.26 5.75 -19.29
N ASP A 119 51.08 6.02 -18.00
CA ASP A 119 49.85 6.47 -17.33
C ASP A 119 48.88 5.40 -16.79
N GLY A 120 48.31 5.72 -15.63
CA GLY A 120 47.50 4.82 -14.77
C GLY A 120 46.18 4.30 -15.35
N ASP A 121 45.98 4.42 -16.66
CA ASP A 121 44.82 3.91 -17.41
C ASP A 121 44.93 2.40 -17.70
N CYS A 122 46.16 1.92 -17.89
CA CYS A 122 46.46 0.50 -18.16
C CYS A 122 46.01 -0.45 -17.02
N ASP A 123 46.05 0.01 -15.77
CA ASP A 123 45.61 -0.79 -14.63
C ASP A 123 44.08 -0.91 -14.54
N ASN A 124 43.35 0.07 -15.06
CA ASN A 124 41.90 0.04 -15.09
C ASN A 124 41.40 -0.89 -16.22
N GLU A 125 42.03 -0.83 -17.39
CA GLU A 125 41.76 -1.74 -18.51
C GLU A 125 42.05 -3.20 -18.14
N LYS A 126 43.17 -3.48 -17.47
CA LYS A 126 43.49 -4.84 -16.97
C LYS A 126 42.43 -5.36 -15.99
N LYS A 127 41.95 -4.50 -15.08
CA LYS A 127 40.87 -4.84 -14.14
C LYS A 127 39.57 -5.13 -14.87
N GLU A 128 39.27 -4.37 -15.92
CA GLU A 128 38.06 -4.55 -16.73
C GLU A 128 38.10 -5.86 -17.52
N VAL A 129 39.24 -6.19 -18.16
CA VAL A 129 39.44 -7.46 -18.87
C VAL A 129 39.34 -8.65 -17.91
N LEU A 130 39.96 -8.56 -16.72
CA LEU A 130 39.84 -9.60 -15.70
C LEU A 130 38.39 -9.76 -15.22
N LEU A 131 37.68 -8.65 -14.99
CA LEU A 131 36.28 -8.67 -14.58
C LEU A 131 35.39 -9.27 -15.66
N MET A 132 35.67 -8.98 -16.92
CA MET A 132 34.99 -9.54 -18.09
C MET A 132 35.21 -11.06 -18.17
N LEU A 133 36.44 -11.55 -18.04
CA LEU A 133 36.74 -12.99 -18.01
C LEU A 133 36.06 -13.70 -16.84
N ARG A 134 36.08 -13.11 -15.64
CA ARG A 134 35.37 -13.65 -14.45
C ARG A 134 33.86 -13.74 -14.69
N SER A 135 33.28 -12.69 -15.29
CA SER A 135 31.83 -12.63 -15.56
C SER A 135 31.41 -13.65 -16.62
N TRP A 136 32.23 -13.85 -17.64
CA TRP A 136 32.06 -14.90 -18.66
C TRP A 136 32.18 -16.30 -18.08
N VAL A 137 33.21 -16.59 -17.26
CA VAL A 137 33.36 -17.89 -16.60
C VAL A 137 32.16 -18.21 -15.70
N ARG A 138 31.67 -17.22 -14.95
CA ARG A 138 30.45 -17.35 -14.13
C ARG A 138 29.21 -17.64 -14.98
N GLU A 139 29.05 -16.95 -16.11
CA GLU A 139 27.93 -17.17 -17.03
C GLU A 139 27.94 -18.60 -17.60
N LEU A 140 29.10 -19.11 -18.05
CA LEU A 140 29.18 -20.47 -18.59
C LEU A 140 28.88 -21.54 -17.53
N ARG A 141 29.31 -21.34 -16.28
CA ARG A 141 28.96 -22.22 -15.15
C ARG A 141 27.45 -22.18 -14.86
N TYR A 142 26.86 -20.98 -14.84
CA TYR A 142 25.42 -20.79 -14.64
C TYR A 142 24.60 -21.55 -15.69
N VAL A 143 24.97 -21.42 -16.97
CA VAL A 143 24.29 -22.09 -18.09
C VAL A 143 24.41 -23.61 -18.00
N ARG A 144 25.58 -24.13 -17.61
CA ARG A 144 25.79 -25.56 -17.42
C ARG A 144 24.95 -26.13 -16.27
N ASN A 145 24.94 -25.45 -15.13
CA ASN A 145 24.16 -25.87 -13.96
C ASN A 145 22.64 -25.88 -14.24
N ALA A 146 22.16 -24.91 -15.03
CA ALA A 146 20.79 -24.86 -15.51
C ALA A 146 20.42 -26.09 -16.36
N ASN A 147 21.32 -26.52 -17.26
CA ASN A 147 21.10 -27.68 -18.14
C ASN A 147 21.16 -29.03 -17.38
N ASP A 148 22.10 -29.20 -16.46
CA ASP A 148 22.26 -30.44 -15.67
C ASP A 148 21.06 -30.68 -14.71
N SER A 149 20.27 -29.63 -14.42
CA SER A 149 19.08 -29.68 -13.59
C SER A 149 17.80 -30.10 -14.35
N GLY A 150 17.89 -30.34 -15.66
CA GLY A 150 16.77 -30.67 -16.56
C GLY A 150 16.58 -32.16 -16.78
N VAL A 151 15.46 -32.70 -16.29
CA VAL A 151 14.88 -34.00 -16.68
C VAL A 151 14.65 -34.02 -18.20
N GLU A 152 14.94 -35.17 -18.84
CA GLU A 152 14.65 -35.47 -20.25
C GLU A 152 13.34 -34.82 -20.73
N SER A 153 13.47 -33.83 -21.61
CA SER A 153 12.33 -33.23 -22.28
C SER A 153 11.78 -34.24 -23.29
N THR A 154 10.67 -34.88 -22.94
CA THR A 154 9.87 -35.63 -23.91
C THR A 154 9.34 -34.69 -24.97
N SER A 155 9.71 -34.98 -26.21
CA SER A 155 9.23 -34.36 -27.44
C SER A 155 7.71 -34.18 -27.46
N LYS A 156 7.22 -32.94 -27.64
CA LYS A 156 5.94 -32.64 -28.33
C LYS A 156 5.83 -31.18 -28.80
N LYS A 157 6.11 -31.00 -30.09
CA LYS A 157 5.53 -30.08 -31.09
C LYS A 157 5.11 -28.67 -30.62
N ARG A 158 5.94 -27.67 -30.94
CA ARG A 158 5.51 -26.28 -31.21
C ARG A 158 5.25 -26.13 -32.70
N SER A 159 4.09 -25.59 -33.10
CA SER A 159 3.92 -24.97 -34.41
C SER A 159 3.58 -23.49 -34.27
N THR A 160 4.15 -22.71 -35.19
CA THR A 160 3.64 -21.45 -35.75
C THR A 160 3.46 -20.25 -34.82
N LYS A 161 4.56 -19.53 -34.57
CA LYS A 161 4.69 -18.08 -34.88
C LYS A 161 6.15 -17.60 -34.76
N GLN A 162 7.01 -18.19 -35.59
CA GLN A 162 8.31 -17.63 -35.95
C GLN A 162 8.16 -16.97 -37.32
N ARG A 163 8.32 -15.64 -37.38
CA ARG A 163 8.89 -15.02 -38.58
C ARG A 163 9.41 -13.58 -38.41
N ASN A 164 9.01 -12.85 -37.36
CA ASN A 164 9.45 -11.45 -37.19
C ASN A 164 10.42 -11.20 -36.02
N LYS A 165 11.08 -12.23 -35.48
CA LYS A 165 12.08 -12.08 -34.41
C LYS A 165 13.53 -12.34 -34.85
N GLN A 166 13.75 -12.66 -36.12
CA GLN A 166 15.05 -13.12 -36.64
C GLN A 166 16.04 -12.01 -37.02
N GLN A 167 15.64 -10.73 -37.05
CA GLN A 167 16.57 -9.63 -37.42
C GLN A 167 17.10 -8.81 -36.24
N GLN A 168 16.64 -9.05 -35.01
CA GLN A 168 17.24 -8.48 -33.79
C GLN A 168 17.95 -9.53 -32.92
N GLN A 169 18.18 -10.72 -33.47
CA GLN A 169 18.79 -11.88 -32.77
C GLN A 169 20.24 -12.14 -33.16
N GLN A 170 20.88 -11.27 -33.95
CA GLN A 170 22.21 -11.52 -34.54
C GLN A 170 23.39 -10.77 -33.93
N GLN A 171 23.23 -10.15 -32.76
CA GLN A 171 24.35 -9.59 -32.00
C GLN A 171 24.14 -9.78 -30.49
N ARG A 172 24.55 -10.94 -29.95
CA ARG A 172 24.68 -11.14 -28.50
C ARG A 172 25.52 -12.37 -28.20
N CYS A 173 26.48 -12.27 -27.28
CA CYS A 173 27.12 -13.45 -26.66
C CYS A 173 26.21 -14.06 -25.58
N ASP A 174 24.92 -14.21 -25.90
CA ASP A 174 24.06 -15.09 -25.14
C ASP A 174 24.50 -16.51 -25.57
N SER A 175 25.05 -17.26 -24.64
CA SER A 175 25.37 -18.68 -24.76
C SER A 175 24.14 -19.50 -25.18
N GLU A 176 23.72 -19.44 -26.44
CA GLU A 176 22.66 -20.30 -26.95
C GLU A 176 23.21 -21.73 -27.02
N THR A 177 23.07 -22.36 -25.85
CA THR A 177 23.36 -23.73 -25.47
C THR A 177 24.79 -24.15 -25.75
N LEU A 178 25.69 -23.87 -24.80
CA LEU A 178 26.99 -24.52 -24.60
C LEU A 178 27.09 -25.87 -25.35
N THR A 179 27.48 -25.86 -26.63
CA THR A 179 27.38 -27.06 -27.47
C THR A 179 28.45 -28.06 -27.07
N PRO A 180 28.31 -29.36 -27.38
CA PRO A 180 29.35 -30.35 -27.11
C PRO A 180 30.72 -29.92 -27.65
N GLU A 181 30.76 -29.27 -28.82
CA GLU A 181 31.99 -28.77 -29.45
C GLU A 181 32.63 -27.64 -28.63
N ARG A 182 31.82 -26.68 -28.16
CA ARG A 182 32.27 -25.59 -27.28
C ARG A 182 32.76 -26.11 -25.93
N ILE A 183 32.10 -27.13 -25.38
CA ILE A 183 32.55 -27.79 -24.15
C ILE A 183 33.89 -28.48 -24.39
N SER A 184 34.06 -29.18 -25.51
CA SER A 184 35.32 -29.83 -25.89
C SER A 184 36.45 -28.80 -25.99
N GLN A 185 36.23 -27.70 -26.70
CA GLN A 185 37.19 -26.61 -26.84
C GLN A 185 37.62 -26.03 -25.47
N LEU A 186 36.66 -25.81 -24.57
CA LEU A 186 36.97 -25.33 -23.22
C LEU A 186 37.68 -26.38 -22.35
N ASN A 187 37.36 -27.67 -22.53
CA ASN A 187 38.05 -28.74 -21.81
C ASN A 187 39.53 -28.85 -22.23
N GLU A 188 39.84 -28.65 -23.52
CA GLU A 188 41.22 -28.58 -24.01
C GLU A 188 42.00 -27.44 -23.35
N LEU A 189 41.33 -26.32 -23.06
CA LEU A 189 41.88 -25.18 -22.32
C LEU A 189 41.84 -25.35 -20.79
N SER A 190 41.56 -26.56 -20.29
CA SER A 190 41.44 -26.86 -18.85
C SER A 190 40.46 -25.95 -18.11
N PHE A 191 39.34 -25.58 -18.77
CA PHE A 191 38.38 -24.61 -18.23
C PHE A 191 37.84 -25.02 -16.85
N PRO A 192 37.76 -24.08 -15.89
CA PRO A 192 37.42 -24.37 -14.50
C PRO A 192 35.91 -24.53 -14.31
N TRP A 193 35.34 -25.64 -14.78
CA TRP A 193 33.91 -25.96 -14.61
C TRP A 193 33.51 -26.12 -13.15
N LYS A 194 34.41 -26.67 -12.33
CA LYS A 194 34.24 -26.82 -10.89
C LYS A 194 35.04 -25.73 -10.17
N ASN A 195 34.44 -25.12 -9.16
CA ASN A 195 35.12 -24.24 -8.24
C ASN A 195 34.97 -24.75 -6.79
N ASN A 196 35.90 -24.32 -5.94
CA ASN A 196 35.91 -24.66 -4.51
C ASN A 196 35.00 -23.74 -3.68
N LEU A 197 34.11 -22.98 -4.33
CA LEU A 197 33.19 -22.10 -3.65
C LEU A 197 32.17 -22.91 -2.85
N THR A 198 31.82 -22.36 -1.67
CA THR A 198 30.72 -22.88 -0.87
C THR A 198 29.41 -22.80 -1.66
N GLN A 199 28.44 -23.65 -1.31
CA GLN A 199 27.13 -23.62 -1.98
C GLN A 199 26.45 -22.24 -1.87
N TRP A 200 26.69 -21.49 -0.80
CA TRP A 200 26.18 -20.13 -0.63
C TRP A 200 26.78 -19.15 -1.63
N GLN A 201 28.11 -19.17 -1.81
CA GLN A 201 28.80 -18.33 -2.79
C GLN A 201 28.35 -18.64 -4.21
N LYS A 202 28.14 -19.92 -4.55
CA LYS A 202 27.56 -20.32 -5.85
C LYS A 202 26.20 -19.68 -6.09
N TRP A 203 25.33 -19.64 -5.08
CA TRP A 203 24.03 -18.98 -5.21
C TRP A 203 24.13 -17.45 -5.36
N LEU A 204 25.13 -16.82 -4.75
CA LEU A 204 25.38 -15.39 -4.93
C LEU A 204 25.87 -15.10 -6.35
N ASP A 205 26.75 -15.93 -6.91
CA ASP A 205 27.19 -15.82 -8.31
C ASP A 205 26.01 -15.97 -9.27
N ASP A 206 25.15 -16.98 -9.07
CA ASP A 206 23.96 -17.21 -9.89
C ASP A 206 22.99 -16.02 -9.81
N LEU A 207 22.82 -15.42 -8.63
CA LEU A 207 22.02 -14.22 -8.42
C LEU A 207 22.61 -12.99 -9.11
N MET A 208 23.93 -12.81 -9.07
CA MET A 208 24.61 -11.71 -9.73
C MET A 208 24.52 -11.83 -11.26
N HIS A 209 24.66 -13.04 -11.80
CA HIS A 209 24.43 -13.28 -13.21
C HIS A 209 22.98 -12.98 -13.60
N TYR A 210 22.00 -13.48 -12.82
CA TYR A 210 20.60 -13.15 -13.04
C TYR A 210 20.36 -11.63 -13.01
N ARG A 211 20.96 -10.93 -12.04
CA ARG A 211 20.87 -9.47 -11.89
C ARG A 211 21.38 -8.73 -13.12
N ALA A 212 22.54 -9.13 -13.63
CA ALA A 212 23.13 -8.56 -14.83
C ALA A 212 22.24 -8.77 -16.07
N LYS A 213 21.59 -9.94 -16.18
CA LYS A 213 20.67 -10.28 -17.27
C LYS A 213 19.31 -9.56 -17.17
N ASN A 214 18.85 -9.25 -15.95
CA ASN A 214 17.48 -8.76 -15.69
C ASN A 214 17.45 -7.31 -15.17
N ASN A 215 18.05 -6.39 -15.92
CA ASN A 215 18.02 -4.94 -15.66
C ASN A 215 18.48 -4.53 -14.25
N GLY A 216 19.37 -5.31 -13.63
CA GLY A 216 19.99 -4.94 -12.37
C GLY A 216 19.23 -5.38 -11.11
N ASP A 217 18.16 -6.17 -11.22
CA ASP A 217 17.40 -6.68 -10.07
C ASP A 217 17.63 -8.17 -9.75
N CYS A 218 17.56 -8.53 -8.46
CA CYS A 218 17.70 -9.91 -7.99
C CYS A 218 16.34 -10.62 -7.81
N ASN A 219 15.29 -10.18 -8.52
CA ASN A 219 13.91 -10.66 -8.32
C ASN A 219 13.60 -11.92 -9.15
N VAL A 220 14.27 -13.02 -8.82
CA VAL A 220 14.05 -14.30 -9.48
C VAL A 220 12.62 -14.82 -9.21
N PRO A 221 11.84 -15.16 -10.26
CA PRO A 221 10.53 -15.79 -10.10
C PRO A 221 10.63 -17.13 -9.39
N VAL A 222 9.63 -17.48 -8.58
CA VAL A 222 9.60 -18.80 -7.91
C VAL A 222 9.55 -19.94 -8.94
N LYS A 223 8.79 -19.76 -10.00
CA LYS A 223 8.70 -20.70 -11.15
C LYS A 223 9.61 -20.25 -12.28
N PHE A 224 10.90 -20.06 -12.00
CA PHE A 224 11.86 -19.66 -13.02
C PHE A 224 12.26 -20.86 -13.88
N SER A 225 11.85 -20.88 -15.15
CA SER A 225 12.02 -22.05 -16.03
C SER A 225 13.46 -22.27 -16.50
N GLU A 226 14.26 -21.21 -16.60
CA GLU A 226 15.66 -21.31 -17.05
C GLU A 226 16.56 -21.89 -15.96
N HIS A 227 16.30 -21.59 -14.69
CA HIS A 227 17.05 -22.13 -13.56
C HIS A 227 16.15 -22.34 -12.34
N PRO A 228 15.31 -23.39 -12.30
CA PRO A 228 14.34 -23.61 -11.22
C PRO A 228 14.95 -23.64 -9.81
N PRO A 229 16.14 -24.23 -9.58
CA PRO A 229 16.78 -24.20 -8.27
C PRO A 229 17.05 -22.79 -7.72
N LEU A 230 17.39 -21.83 -8.58
CA LEU A 230 17.65 -20.45 -8.18
C LEU A 230 16.37 -19.75 -7.69
N GLY A 231 15.25 -19.94 -8.40
CA GLY A 231 13.95 -19.42 -7.97
C GLY A 231 13.53 -19.95 -6.58
N ASN A 232 13.79 -21.24 -6.33
CA ASN A 232 13.56 -21.87 -5.02
C ASN A 232 14.48 -21.31 -3.94
N PHE A 233 15.76 -21.13 -4.25
CA PHE A 233 16.73 -20.52 -3.34
C PHE A 233 16.27 -19.13 -2.89
N VAL A 234 15.94 -18.24 -3.85
CA VAL A 234 15.49 -16.87 -3.58
C VAL A 234 14.24 -16.84 -2.71
N ASN A 235 13.25 -17.68 -3.02
CA ASN A 235 12.04 -17.78 -2.22
C ASN A 235 12.33 -18.24 -0.78
N ARG A 236 13.21 -19.23 -0.63
CA ARG A 236 13.64 -19.73 0.68
C ARG A 236 14.28 -18.61 1.52
N GLN A 237 15.14 -17.77 0.95
CA GLN A 237 15.76 -16.67 1.69
C GLN A 237 14.72 -15.66 2.21
N ARG A 238 13.71 -15.33 1.40
CA ARG A 238 12.61 -14.46 1.82
C ARG A 238 11.78 -15.07 2.95
N VAL A 239 11.53 -16.37 2.92
CA VAL A 239 10.81 -17.10 3.99
C VAL A 239 11.62 -17.12 5.28
N GLU A 240 12.91 -17.43 5.20
CA GLU A 240 13.81 -17.49 6.36
C GLU A 240 13.98 -16.12 7.01
N TYR A 241 14.19 -15.06 6.22
CA TYR A 241 14.21 -13.68 6.73
C TYR A 241 12.91 -13.29 7.43
N LYS A 242 11.75 -13.70 6.89
CA LYS A 242 10.45 -13.48 7.54
C LYS A 242 10.36 -14.21 8.88
N LYS A 243 10.84 -15.45 8.99
CA LYS A 243 10.88 -16.20 10.26
C LYS A 243 11.76 -15.51 11.28
N MET A 244 12.97 -15.09 10.87
CA MET A 244 13.91 -14.33 11.71
C MET A 244 13.26 -13.05 12.27
N ARG A 245 12.60 -12.26 11.42
CA ARG A 245 11.88 -11.04 11.87
C ARG A 245 10.71 -11.30 12.81
N GLN A 246 10.14 -12.51 12.79
CA GLN A 246 9.05 -12.93 13.67
C GLN A 246 9.55 -13.55 14.98
N GLY A 247 10.87 -13.56 15.22
CA GLY A 247 11.46 -14.21 16.39
C GLY A 247 11.34 -15.75 16.36
N LYS A 248 11.09 -16.33 15.19
CA LYS A 248 11.02 -17.79 15.01
C LYS A 248 12.39 -18.34 14.64
N SER A 249 12.64 -19.61 14.96
CA SER A 249 13.84 -20.33 14.52
C SER A 249 14.02 -20.20 13.00
N SER A 250 15.20 -19.75 12.59
CA SER A 250 15.56 -19.51 11.20
C SER A 250 17.01 -19.87 10.95
N THR A 251 17.29 -20.30 9.72
CA THR A 251 18.64 -20.53 9.18
C THR A 251 19.31 -19.27 8.61
N MET A 252 18.61 -18.13 8.70
CA MET A 252 19.11 -16.82 8.31
C MET A 252 20.11 -16.29 9.36
N SER A 253 21.31 -15.93 8.92
CA SER A 253 22.35 -15.32 9.74
C SER A 253 22.58 -13.86 9.31
N ASN A 254 23.18 -13.05 10.19
CA ASN A 254 23.56 -11.67 9.86
C ASN A 254 24.50 -11.59 8.66
N THR A 255 25.41 -12.56 8.52
CA THR A 255 26.34 -12.64 7.37
C THR A 255 25.62 -12.87 6.05
N LYS A 256 24.68 -13.83 6.00
CA LYS A 256 23.86 -14.10 4.80
C LYS A 256 23.00 -12.90 4.41
N MET A 257 22.49 -12.17 5.41
CA MET A 257 21.71 -10.96 5.17
C MET A 257 22.57 -9.85 4.56
N GLN A 258 23.75 -9.61 5.11
CA GLN A 258 24.71 -8.62 4.59
C GLN A 258 25.15 -8.94 3.15
N ASP A 259 25.41 -10.22 2.84
CA ASP A 259 25.76 -10.65 1.48
C ASP A 259 24.64 -10.35 0.48
N LEU A 260 23.40 -10.65 0.84
CA LEU A 260 22.23 -10.42 -0.01
C LEU A 260 21.91 -8.92 -0.14
N ASP A 261 22.02 -8.15 0.93
CA ASP A 261 21.85 -6.69 0.91
C ASP A 261 22.89 -6.03 0.00
N ARG A 262 24.15 -6.48 0.05
CA ARG A 262 25.25 -5.96 -0.77
C ARG A 262 24.99 -6.12 -2.27
N ILE A 263 24.35 -7.21 -2.69
CA ILE A 263 23.99 -7.44 -4.09
C ILE A 263 22.62 -6.83 -4.47
N GLY A 264 21.97 -6.07 -3.58
CA GLY A 264 20.70 -5.41 -3.84
C GLY A 264 19.48 -6.34 -3.77
N PHE A 265 19.54 -7.39 -2.96
CA PHE A 265 18.45 -8.36 -2.84
C PHE A 265 17.20 -7.77 -2.17
N VAL A 266 16.05 -7.92 -2.82
CA VAL A 266 14.76 -7.44 -2.29
C VAL A 266 14.07 -8.56 -1.50
N TRP A 267 13.96 -8.35 -0.18
CA TRP A 267 13.39 -9.31 0.77
C TRP A 267 11.86 -9.48 0.68
N SER A 268 11.14 -8.53 0.07
CA SER A 268 9.68 -8.57 -0.05
C SER A 268 9.21 -8.15 -1.44
N VAL A 269 8.85 -9.12 -2.28
CA VAL A 269 8.26 -8.90 -3.63
C VAL A 269 6.76 -8.55 -3.56
N ARG A 270 6.14 -8.69 -2.38
CA ARG A 270 4.76 -8.27 -2.16
C ARG A 270 4.61 -6.74 -2.10
N GLU A 271 5.70 -5.99 -2.05
CA GLU A 271 5.70 -4.55 -2.26
C GLU A 271 5.92 -4.22 -3.76
N GLY A 272 4.97 -4.58 -4.62
CA GLY A 272 4.95 -4.17 -6.04
C GLY A 272 5.98 -4.86 -6.95
N GLY A 273 5.52 -5.80 -7.78
CA GLY A 273 6.38 -6.58 -8.68
C GLY A 273 7.27 -5.75 -9.60
N HIS A 274 8.50 -6.24 -9.82
CA HIS A 274 9.49 -5.87 -10.84
C HIS A 274 9.81 -4.37 -11.06
N THR A 275 9.33 -3.48 -10.19
CA THR A 275 9.45 -2.03 -10.39
C THR A 275 9.62 -1.38 -9.03
N SER A 276 10.68 -0.59 -8.87
CA SER A 276 10.97 0.12 -7.62
C SER A 276 9.81 1.07 -7.27
N TRP A 277 9.70 1.41 -5.98
CA TRP A 277 8.70 2.37 -5.52
C TRP A 277 8.84 3.72 -6.25
N ASP A 278 10.08 4.17 -6.50
CA ASP A 278 10.35 5.41 -7.23
C ASP A 278 9.88 5.32 -8.69
N ALA A 279 10.08 4.18 -9.36
CA ALA A 279 9.61 3.98 -10.73
C ALA A 279 8.06 3.95 -10.81
N ARG A 280 7.38 3.38 -9.81
CA ARG A 280 5.91 3.45 -9.73
C ARG A 280 5.40 4.86 -9.43
N LEU A 281 6.11 5.62 -8.60
CA LEU A 281 5.79 7.03 -8.37
C LEU A 281 5.97 7.85 -9.66
N ALA A 282 7.04 7.61 -10.41
CA ALA A 282 7.27 8.27 -11.70
C ALA A 282 6.16 7.95 -12.72
N GLU A 283 5.71 6.69 -12.79
CA GLU A 283 4.54 6.30 -13.61
C GLU A 283 3.26 7.03 -13.18
N LEU A 284 3.04 7.23 -11.89
CA LEU A 284 1.91 7.99 -11.37
C LEU A 284 2.01 9.49 -11.71
N VAL A 285 3.21 10.07 -11.65
CA VAL A 285 3.45 11.46 -12.06
C VAL A 285 3.18 11.64 -13.56
N ALA A 286 3.59 10.68 -14.39
CA ALA A 286 3.27 10.68 -15.82
C ALA A 286 1.75 10.61 -16.05
N TYR A 287 1.05 9.71 -15.35
CA TYR A 287 -0.41 9.64 -15.38
C TYR A 287 -1.06 10.97 -14.98
N GLN A 288 -0.58 11.63 -13.92
CA GLN A 288 -1.11 12.91 -13.48
C GLN A 288 -0.92 14.01 -14.52
N ARG A 289 0.22 14.02 -15.23
CA ARG A 289 0.46 14.97 -16.33
C ARG A 289 -0.53 14.77 -17.48
N GLU A 290 -0.85 13.52 -17.80
CA GLU A 290 -1.77 13.18 -18.90
C GLU A 290 -3.25 13.38 -18.55
N GLN A 291 -3.65 13.06 -17.33
CA GLN A 291 -5.06 13.01 -16.91
C GLN A 291 -5.46 14.17 -15.97
N GLY A 292 -4.51 15.00 -15.56
CA GLY A 292 -4.72 16.11 -14.62
C GLY A 292 -5.02 15.70 -13.17
N ASN A 293 -4.97 14.41 -12.84
CA ASN A 293 -5.33 13.91 -11.51
C ASN A 293 -4.59 12.60 -11.16
N THR A 294 -4.72 12.15 -9.92
CA THR A 294 -4.10 10.92 -9.42
C THR A 294 -5.08 9.74 -9.26
N LEU A 295 -6.27 9.84 -9.87
CA LEU A 295 -7.38 8.88 -9.76
C LEU A 295 -7.24 7.70 -10.73
N VAL A 296 -6.10 7.00 -10.68
CA VAL A 296 -5.88 5.80 -11.50
C VAL A 296 -6.94 4.74 -11.17
N PRO A 297 -7.68 4.23 -12.18
CA PRO A 297 -8.63 3.14 -11.98
C PRO A 297 -7.95 1.86 -11.48
N LYS A 298 -8.62 1.12 -10.59
CA LYS A 298 -8.09 -0.17 -10.09
C LYS A 298 -7.85 -1.17 -11.22
N LYS A 299 -8.70 -1.15 -12.25
CA LYS A 299 -8.52 -1.89 -13.51
C LYS A 299 -8.13 -0.87 -14.58
N TYR A 300 -6.85 -0.50 -14.62
CA TYR A 300 -6.34 0.44 -15.63
C TYR A 300 -5.78 -0.33 -16.83
N PRO A 301 -6.45 -0.36 -18.01
CA PRO A 301 -6.03 -1.23 -19.11
C PRO A 301 -4.66 -0.89 -19.70
N GLN A 302 -4.32 0.40 -19.74
CA GLN A 302 -3.08 0.91 -20.34
C GLN A 302 -1.85 0.58 -19.48
N ASN A 303 -2.01 0.59 -18.15
CA ASN A 303 -0.97 0.16 -17.22
C ASN A 303 -1.61 -0.54 -16.00
N PRO A 304 -1.98 -1.82 -16.12
CA PRO A 304 -2.62 -2.55 -15.03
C PRO A 304 -1.79 -2.56 -13.73
N PRO A 305 -0.45 -2.76 -13.77
CA PRO A 305 0.39 -2.68 -12.58
C PRO A 305 0.27 -1.37 -11.80
N LEU A 306 0.22 -0.22 -12.49
CA LEU A 306 0.03 1.09 -11.85
C LEU A 306 -1.33 1.18 -11.15
N GLY A 307 -2.40 0.71 -11.78
CA GLY A 307 -3.74 0.70 -11.19
C GLY A 307 -3.81 -0.13 -9.90
N TYR A 308 -3.14 -1.28 -9.86
CA TYR A 308 -3.00 -2.08 -8.64
C TYR A 308 -2.15 -1.37 -7.58
N TRP A 309 -1.01 -0.81 -7.97
CA TRP A 309 -0.08 -0.15 -7.04
C TRP A 309 -0.72 1.06 -6.36
N VAL A 310 -1.42 1.92 -7.13
CA VAL A 310 -2.15 3.08 -6.61
C VAL A 310 -3.24 2.66 -5.63
N ASN A 311 -4.01 1.62 -5.96
CA ASN A 311 -5.03 1.09 -5.06
C ASN A 311 -4.42 0.51 -3.78
N GLU A 312 -3.27 -0.15 -3.87
CA GLU A 312 -2.52 -0.64 -2.72
C GLU A 312 -2.05 0.51 -1.82
N GLN A 313 -1.59 1.64 -2.37
CA GLN A 313 -1.19 2.80 -1.56
C GLN A 313 -2.38 3.34 -0.76
N ARG A 314 -3.54 3.52 -1.41
CA ARG A 314 -4.78 3.93 -0.73
C ARG A 314 -5.16 2.96 0.39
N PHE A 315 -5.09 1.65 0.13
CA PHE A 315 -5.38 0.62 1.11
C PHE A 315 -4.41 0.64 2.31
N GLN A 316 -3.11 0.75 2.07
CA GLN A 316 -2.10 0.77 3.13
C GLN A 316 -2.17 2.04 3.97
N TYR A 317 -2.47 3.19 3.36
CA TYR A 317 -2.74 4.43 4.10
C TYR A 317 -3.98 4.32 4.98
N GLN A 318 -5.07 3.74 4.45
CA GLN A 318 -6.25 3.43 5.26
C GLN A 318 -5.93 2.51 6.43
N ARG A 319 -5.06 1.52 6.28
CA ARG A 319 -4.62 0.68 7.41
C ARG A 319 -3.79 1.48 8.43
N HIS A 320 -2.91 2.35 7.96
CA HIS A 320 -2.05 3.19 8.79
C HIS A 320 -2.86 4.14 9.68
N ILE A 321 -3.79 4.91 9.10
CA ILE A 321 -4.67 5.81 9.88
C ILE A 321 -5.62 5.03 10.80
N ASN A 322 -5.88 3.76 10.48
CA ASN A 322 -6.68 2.86 11.29
C ASN A 322 -5.87 2.13 12.38
N GLY A 323 -4.63 2.55 12.68
CA GLY A 323 -3.78 1.95 13.71
C GLY A 323 -3.44 0.48 13.43
N LYS A 324 -3.65 -0.02 12.20
CA LYS A 324 -3.31 -1.39 11.80
C LYS A 324 -1.89 -1.39 11.22
N SER A 325 -1.21 -2.53 11.37
CA SER A 325 0.08 -2.76 10.71
C SER A 325 -0.01 -2.44 9.22
N SER A 326 0.87 -1.58 8.72
CA SER A 326 0.88 -1.06 7.36
C SER A 326 2.32 -0.88 6.89
N THR A 327 2.54 -0.98 5.57
CA THR A 327 3.82 -0.67 4.91
C THR A 327 3.94 0.81 4.54
N MET A 328 2.91 1.60 4.81
CA MET A 328 2.87 3.05 4.57
C MET A 328 3.71 3.77 5.65
N ASN A 329 4.81 4.40 5.24
CA ASN A 329 5.70 5.17 6.12
C ASN A 329 5.64 6.68 5.77
N LYS A 330 6.24 7.51 6.63
CA LYS A 330 6.19 8.98 6.48
C LYS A 330 6.77 9.46 5.15
N LYS A 331 7.94 8.94 4.74
CA LYS A 331 8.56 9.24 3.44
C LYS A 331 7.63 8.96 2.25
N ARG A 332 6.98 7.79 2.22
CA ARG A 332 6.02 7.42 1.16
C ARG A 332 4.79 8.32 1.15
N GLN A 333 4.29 8.69 2.32
CA GLN A 333 3.17 9.63 2.46
C GLN A 333 3.54 11.00 1.91
N ASP A 334 4.70 11.53 2.31
CA ASP A 334 5.14 12.86 1.92
C ASP A 334 5.35 12.96 0.41
N SER A 335 5.92 11.94 -0.22
CA SER A 335 6.07 11.92 -1.68
C SER A 335 4.79 11.73 -2.49
N LEU A 336 3.75 11.10 -1.90
CA LEU A 336 2.43 11.05 -2.52
C LEU A 336 1.67 12.37 -2.29
N ASN A 337 1.82 12.97 -1.12
CA ASN A 337 1.22 14.27 -0.80
C ASN A 337 1.82 15.40 -1.66
N SER A 338 3.13 15.35 -1.97
CA SER A 338 3.78 16.35 -2.82
C SER A 338 3.23 16.40 -4.25
N ILE A 339 2.63 15.31 -4.73
CA ILE A 339 1.94 15.25 -6.03
C ILE A 339 0.42 15.38 -5.88
N ASN A 340 -0.06 15.87 -4.74
CA ASN A 340 -1.49 16.02 -4.42
C ASN A 340 -2.28 14.70 -4.61
N PHE A 341 -1.71 13.59 -4.12
CA PHE A 341 -2.31 12.27 -4.28
C PHE A 341 -3.67 12.13 -3.58
N LYS A 342 -4.68 11.69 -4.32
CA LYS A 342 -6.03 11.46 -3.82
C LYS A 342 -6.12 10.10 -3.11
N TRP A 343 -6.07 10.14 -1.78
CA TRP A 343 -6.17 8.97 -0.90
C TRP A 343 -7.55 8.30 -0.90
N SER A 344 -8.62 9.05 -1.19
CA SER A 344 -9.98 8.52 -1.35
C SER A 344 -10.43 8.62 -2.80
N VAL A 345 -10.92 7.51 -3.36
CA VAL A 345 -11.51 7.46 -4.73
C VAL A 345 -12.99 7.80 -4.72
N ARG A 346 -13.65 7.57 -3.58
CA ARG A 346 -15.02 8.00 -3.35
C ARG A 346 -14.93 9.37 -2.73
N GLU A 347 -14.90 10.41 -3.55
CA GLU A 347 -15.40 11.70 -3.10
C GLU A 347 -16.91 11.50 -2.89
N SER A 348 -17.43 11.91 -1.74
CA SER A 348 -18.87 12.05 -1.62
C SER A 348 -19.25 13.08 -2.68
N PRO A 349 -20.31 12.87 -3.49
CA PRO A 349 -20.71 13.85 -4.50
C PRO A 349 -21.08 15.22 -3.89
N ARG A 350 -21.10 15.31 -2.55
CA ARG A 350 -21.38 16.49 -1.76
C ARG A 350 -20.27 16.71 -0.75
N GLU A 351 -19.83 17.95 -0.61
CA GLU A 351 -18.97 18.35 0.49
C GLU A 351 -19.68 18.21 1.86
N PHE A 352 -18.92 18.16 2.95
CA PHE A 352 -19.53 18.01 4.29
C PHE A 352 -20.50 19.16 4.63
N SER A 353 -20.18 20.37 4.20
CA SER A 353 -21.01 21.57 4.36
C SER A 353 -22.38 21.43 3.69
N GLU A 354 -22.45 20.81 2.52
CA GLU A 354 -23.72 20.54 1.83
C GLU A 354 -24.61 19.59 2.63
N TRP A 355 -24.04 18.57 3.27
CA TRP A 355 -24.81 17.67 4.15
C TRP A 355 -25.42 18.43 5.34
N ILE A 356 -24.69 19.39 5.90
CA ILE A 356 -25.21 20.25 6.99
C ILE A 356 -26.38 21.10 6.49
N ILE A 357 -26.30 21.65 5.28
CA ILE A 357 -27.40 22.42 4.68
C ILE A 357 -28.65 21.53 4.50
N LEU A 358 -28.51 20.35 3.90
CA LEU A 358 -29.61 19.41 3.69
C LEU A 358 -30.24 18.94 5.01
N LEU A 359 -29.44 18.74 6.05
CA LEU A 359 -29.95 18.38 7.37
C LEU A 359 -30.72 19.54 8.03
N LYS A 360 -30.29 20.79 7.85
CA LYS A 360 -31.03 21.97 8.31
C LYS A 360 -32.37 22.10 7.59
N GLU A 361 -32.41 21.89 6.28
CA GLU A 361 -33.65 21.87 5.49
C GLU A 361 -34.59 20.76 5.94
N TYR A 362 -34.08 19.53 6.10
CA TYR A 362 -34.86 18.42 6.60
C TYR A 362 -35.40 18.70 8.01
N LYS A 363 -34.58 19.27 8.91
CA LYS A 363 -35.01 19.69 10.24
C LYS A 363 -36.08 20.78 10.19
N SER A 364 -36.00 21.72 9.25
CA SER A 364 -37.02 22.74 9.06
C SER A 364 -38.37 22.15 8.64
N GLN A 365 -38.36 21.08 7.84
CA GLN A 365 -39.58 20.42 7.37
C GLN A 365 -40.18 19.45 8.40
N TRP A 366 -39.34 18.69 9.10
CA TRP A 366 -39.75 17.56 9.94
C TRP A 366 -39.50 17.77 11.44
N GLY A 367 -38.95 18.92 11.84
CA GLY A 367 -38.65 19.29 13.22
C GLY A 367 -37.45 18.57 13.85
N ASN A 368 -36.77 17.67 13.12
CA ASN A 368 -35.66 16.88 13.63
C ASN A 368 -34.71 16.41 12.52
N CYS A 369 -33.52 15.90 12.86
CA CYS A 369 -32.53 15.40 11.87
C CYS A 369 -32.58 13.87 11.66
N ASN A 370 -33.68 13.18 12.00
CA ASN A 370 -33.78 11.72 11.93
C ASN A 370 -34.20 11.24 10.54
N VAL A 371 -33.37 11.51 9.54
CA VAL A 371 -33.63 11.12 8.15
C VAL A 371 -33.72 9.58 8.03
N PRO A 372 -34.81 9.03 7.48
CA PRO A 372 -34.93 7.59 7.20
C PRO A 372 -33.86 7.10 6.23
N LEU A 373 -33.40 5.85 6.39
CA LEU A 373 -32.39 5.27 5.49
C LEU A 373 -32.86 5.23 4.03
N LYS A 374 -34.16 5.02 3.80
CA LYS A 374 -34.81 5.03 2.48
C LYS A 374 -35.64 6.30 2.30
N TYR A 375 -35.06 7.47 2.60
CA TYR A 375 -35.72 8.75 2.39
C TYR A 375 -35.96 8.95 0.89
N GLU A 376 -37.22 9.08 0.47
CA GLU A 376 -37.61 9.03 -0.94
C GLU A 376 -37.12 10.23 -1.74
N GLN A 377 -37.07 11.41 -1.11
CA GLN A 377 -36.64 12.66 -1.73
C GLN A 377 -35.11 12.71 -1.91
N ASP A 378 -34.36 12.13 -0.97
CA ASP A 378 -32.91 12.00 -1.09
C ASP A 378 -32.38 10.76 -0.34
N VAL A 379 -32.25 9.65 -1.07
CA VAL A 379 -31.71 8.39 -0.53
C VAL A 379 -30.28 8.56 -0.03
N SER A 380 -29.51 9.47 -0.64
CA SER A 380 -28.11 9.72 -0.26
C SER A 380 -28.01 10.42 1.09
N LEU A 381 -28.96 11.30 1.43
CA LEU A 381 -29.07 11.91 2.75
C LEU A 381 -29.37 10.88 3.84
N GLY A 382 -30.29 9.95 3.58
CA GLY A 382 -30.57 8.83 4.49
C GLY A 382 -29.35 7.93 4.73
N ALA A 383 -28.60 7.64 3.67
CA ALA A 383 -27.35 6.87 3.75
C ALA A 383 -26.25 7.63 4.52
N PHE A 384 -26.11 8.94 4.29
CA PHE A 384 -25.18 9.81 5.01
C PHE A 384 -25.45 9.78 6.52
N VAL A 385 -26.69 10.01 6.94
CA VAL A 385 -27.09 10.00 8.36
C VAL A 385 -26.77 8.66 9.03
N ASN A 386 -27.04 7.55 8.36
CA ASN A 386 -26.72 6.22 8.89
C ASN A 386 -25.20 5.97 9.00
N ASN A 387 -24.44 6.39 8.00
CA ASN A 387 -22.98 6.30 8.03
C ASN A 387 -22.40 7.19 9.14
N ALA A 388 -22.84 8.44 9.26
CA ALA A 388 -22.41 9.36 10.30
C ALA A 388 -22.55 8.74 11.70
N ARG A 389 -23.73 8.15 12.01
CA ARG A 389 -23.96 7.45 13.29
C ARG A 389 -23.04 6.25 13.49
N THR A 390 -22.80 5.46 12.45
CA THR A 390 -21.88 4.31 12.50
C THR A 390 -20.44 4.75 12.76
N GLN A 391 -19.99 5.82 12.13
CA GLN A 391 -18.64 6.36 12.27
C GLN A 391 -18.44 7.04 13.62
N HIS A 392 -19.45 7.75 14.13
CA HIS A 392 -19.43 8.30 15.48
C HIS A 392 -19.32 7.21 16.55
N LYS A 393 -20.07 6.12 16.43
CA LYS A 393 -19.93 4.98 17.36
C LYS A 393 -18.51 4.40 17.37
N LYS A 394 -17.86 4.30 16.20
CA LYS A 394 -16.46 3.88 16.11
C LYS A 394 -15.54 4.86 16.82
N PHE A 395 -15.70 6.16 16.55
CA PHE A 395 -14.96 7.24 17.19
C PHE A 395 -15.05 7.16 18.73
N GLN A 396 -16.26 7.03 19.28
CA GLN A 396 -16.48 6.87 20.72
C GLN A 396 -15.86 5.60 21.30
N SER A 397 -15.77 4.52 20.53
CA SER A 397 -15.19 3.24 20.97
C SER A 397 -13.66 3.19 20.82
N GLY A 398 -13.01 4.32 20.46
CA GLY A 398 -11.57 4.35 20.13
C GLY A 398 -11.21 3.56 18.87
N LEU A 399 -12.22 3.17 18.08
CA LEU A 399 -12.01 2.48 16.82
C LEU A 399 -11.77 3.51 15.71
N PRO A 400 -10.97 3.14 14.70
CA PRO A 400 -10.73 4.03 13.58
C PRO A 400 -12.00 4.47 12.86
N SER A 401 -12.08 5.78 12.64
CA SER A 401 -13.24 6.47 12.09
C SER A 401 -12.79 7.59 11.17
N ASN A 402 -13.60 7.90 10.15
CA ASN A 402 -13.41 9.10 9.32
C ASN A 402 -14.16 10.32 9.88
N MET A 403 -14.74 10.18 11.08
CA MET A 403 -15.33 11.26 11.84
C MET A 403 -14.23 12.03 12.59
N THR A 404 -14.25 13.35 12.50
CA THR A 404 -13.38 14.26 13.25
C THR A 404 -14.19 14.94 14.34
N GLN A 405 -13.53 15.45 15.40
CA GLN A 405 -14.22 16.21 16.45
C GLN A 405 -14.99 17.40 15.86
N GLU A 406 -14.38 18.15 14.93
CA GLU A 406 -15.03 19.27 14.26
C GLU A 406 -16.33 18.88 13.52
N LYS A 407 -16.36 17.72 12.85
CA LYS A 407 -17.58 17.23 12.18
C LYS A 407 -18.67 16.84 13.19
N ILE A 408 -18.26 16.33 14.35
CA ILE A 408 -19.18 16.00 15.44
C ILE A 408 -19.81 17.29 15.96
N ASP A 409 -18.99 18.29 16.27
CA ASP A 409 -19.44 19.58 16.80
C ASP A 409 -20.40 20.29 15.83
N GLN A 410 -20.14 20.23 14.52
CA GLN A 410 -21.04 20.80 13.49
C GLN A 410 -22.40 20.09 13.44
N LEU A 411 -22.43 18.76 13.59
CA LEU A 411 -23.67 17.98 13.62
C LEU A 411 -24.44 18.22 14.94
N GLU A 412 -23.73 18.32 16.06
CA GLU A 412 -24.31 18.63 17.36
C GLU A 412 -24.89 20.05 17.38
N GLY A 413 -24.22 21.01 16.75
CA GLY A 413 -24.68 22.39 16.61
C GLY A 413 -26.03 22.54 15.88
N ILE A 414 -26.38 21.59 15.01
CA ILE A 414 -27.71 21.56 14.36
C ILE A 414 -28.73 20.68 15.11
N GLY A 415 -28.37 20.12 16.27
CA GLY A 415 -29.21 19.24 17.07
C GLY A 415 -29.35 17.83 16.48
N PHE A 416 -28.29 17.32 15.84
CA PHE A 416 -28.28 15.96 15.30
C PHE A 416 -28.26 14.92 16.43
N VAL A 417 -29.20 13.97 16.39
CA VAL A 417 -29.28 12.88 17.39
C VAL A 417 -28.51 11.66 16.90
N TRP A 418 -27.44 11.33 17.61
CA TRP A 418 -26.57 10.17 17.32
C TRP A 418 -27.25 8.83 17.61
N ASN A 419 -28.07 8.75 18.66
CA ASN A 419 -28.78 7.53 19.07
C ASN A 419 -30.30 7.63 18.92
N VAL A 420 -30.83 7.27 17.74
CA VAL A 420 -32.28 7.29 17.48
C VAL A 420 -33.07 6.31 18.35
N ARG A 421 -32.42 5.30 18.93
CA ARG A 421 -33.12 4.33 19.80
C ARG A 421 -33.58 4.97 21.11
N GLU A 422 -32.93 6.03 21.57
CA GLU A 422 -33.39 6.84 22.72
C GLU A 422 -34.68 7.61 22.40
N GLY A 423 -35.03 7.78 21.12
CA GLY A 423 -36.32 8.33 20.68
C GLY A 423 -37.47 7.32 20.64
N ARG A 424 -37.25 6.01 20.89
CA ARG A 424 -38.35 5.02 20.99
C ARG A 424 -39.04 5.11 22.34
N THR A 425 -39.87 6.13 22.52
CA THR A 425 -40.62 6.43 23.75
C THR A 425 -39.69 6.59 24.96
N PRO A 426 -39.46 7.83 25.44
CA PRO A 426 -38.65 8.07 26.64
C PRO A 426 -39.05 7.12 27.77
N TRP A 427 -38.07 6.62 28.52
CA TRP A 427 -38.31 5.72 29.66
C TRP A 427 -39.35 6.33 30.62
N SER A 428 -39.29 7.66 30.83
CA SER A 428 -40.25 8.42 31.63
C SER A 428 -41.70 8.25 31.18
N ARG A 429 -41.97 8.23 29.87
CA ARG A 429 -43.33 8.02 29.34
C ARG A 429 -43.82 6.60 29.58
N ARG A 430 -42.96 5.58 29.51
CA ARG A 430 -43.33 4.19 29.85
C ARG A 430 -43.52 4.00 31.36
N PHE A 431 -42.76 4.73 32.15
CA PHE A 431 -42.91 4.76 33.61
C PHE A 431 -44.24 5.42 34.00
N GLU A 432 -44.63 6.51 33.35
CA GLU A 432 -45.93 7.15 33.58
C GLU A 432 -47.09 6.25 33.16
N GLU A 433 -47.01 5.60 32.00
CA GLU A 433 -48.00 4.57 31.58
C GLU A 433 -48.12 3.42 32.61
N LEU A 434 -47.04 3.08 33.33
CA LEU A 434 -47.08 2.07 34.39
C LEU A 434 -47.72 2.59 35.68
N LYS A 435 -47.52 3.88 36.02
CA LYS A 435 -48.24 4.52 37.13
C LYS A 435 -49.73 4.57 36.87
N GLU A 436 -50.14 4.99 35.68
CA GLU A 436 -51.54 4.99 35.25
C GLU A 436 -52.14 3.58 35.32
N TYR A 437 -51.38 2.56 34.91
CA TYR A 437 -51.80 1.16 35.06
C TYR A 437 -52.01 0.79 36.53
N LYS A 438 -51.07 1.14 37.42
CA LYS A 438 -51.17 0.86 38.85
C LYS A 438 -52.35 1.58 39.49
N GLU A 439 -52.61 2.82 39.11
CA GLU A 439 -53.77 3.58 39.59
C GLU A 439 -55.08 2.92 39.14
N LYS A 440 -55.15 2.43 37.90
CA LYS A 440 -56.34 1.78 37.34
C LYS A 440 -56.60 0.37 37.88
N TYR A 441 -55.57 -0.43 38.12
CA TYR A 441 -55.70 -1.86 38.45
C TYR A 441 -55.19 -2.24 39.85
N GLY A 442 -54.62 -1.30 40.59
CA GLY A 442 -54.12 -1.48 41.97
C GLY A 442 -52.72 -2.09 42.08
N ASP A 443 -52.14 -2.62 41.00
CA ASP A 443 -50.83 -3.26 40.98
C ASP A 443 -50.03 -3.01 39.69
N CYS A 444 -48.78 -3.47 39.65
CA CYS A 444 -47.94 -3.42 38.45
C CYS A 444 -47.87 -4.77 37.68
N ASN A 445 -48.87 -5.64 37.83
CA ASN A 445 -48.93 -6.96 37.20
C ASN A 445 -49.50 -6.88 35.78
N VAL A 446 -48.81 -6.14 34.90
CA VAL A 446 -49.23 -5.98 33.50
C VAL A 446 -49.21 -7.34 32.76
N PRO A 447 -50.34 -7.81 32.20
CA PRO A 447 -50.41 -9.08 31.47
C PRO A 447 -49.48 -9.11 30.26
N LYS A 448 -48.76 -10.22 30.05
CA LYS A 448 -47.78 -10.39 28.96
C LYS A 448 -48.37 -10.18 27.54
N LYS A 449 -49.67 -10.39 27.37
CA LYS A 449 -50.42 -10.15 26.12
C LYS A 449 -51.55 -9.12 26.32
N TRP A 450 -51.31 -8.11 27.16
CA TRP A 450 -52.31 -7.06 27.40
C TRP A 450 -52.67 -6.36 26.08
N THR A 451 -53.95 -6.46 25.70
CA THR A 451 -54.47 -6.00 24.40
C THR A 451 -54.66 -4.49 24.34
N GLU A 452 -54.95 -3.84 25.46
CA GLU A 452 -55.15 -2.38 25.53
C GLU A 452 -53.82 -1.61 25.31
N ASN A 453 -52.70 -2.10 25.84
CA ASN A 453 -51.38 -1.52 25.59
C ASN A 453 -50.27 -2.59 25.60
N GLN A 454 -50.14 -3.26 24.46
CA GLN A 454 -49.13 -4.29 24.23
C GLN A 454 -47.68 -3.77 24.31
N LYS A 455 -47.49 -2.46 24.13
CA LYS A 455 -46.18 -1.82 24.22
C LYS A 455 -45.73 -1.73 25.67
N LEU A 456 -46.63 -1.40 26.59
CA LEU A 456 -46.36 -1.41 28.04
C LEU A 456 -46.05 -2.82 28.54
N SER A 457 -46.83 -3.83 28.16
CA SER A 457 -46.58 -5.22 28.59
C SER A 457 -45.23 -5.76 28.14
N THR A 458 -44.83 -5.44 26.91
CA THR A 458 -43.50 -5.77 26.37
C THR A 458 -42.40 -5.03 27.14
N TRP A 459 -42.62 -3.76 27.48
CA TRP A 459 -41.66 -2.96 28.23
C TRP A 459 -41.48 -3.48 29.65
N VAL A 460 -42.56 -3.76 30.39
CA VAL A 460 -42.54 -4.35 31.74
C VAL A 460 -41.81 -5.69 31.75
N THR A 461 -42.06 -6.56 30.77
CA THR A 461 -41.37 -7.84 30.64
C THR A 461 -39.86 -7.66 30.50
N LYS A 462 -39.43 -6.67 29.71
CA LYS A 462 -38.01 -6.34 29.55
C LYS A 462 -37.41 -5.78 30.84
N GLN A 463 -38.12 -4.91 31.57
CA GLN A 463 -37.65 -4.38 32.86
C GLN A 463 -37.42 -5.51 33.87
N ARG A 464 -38.37 -6.45 34.00
CA ARG A 464 -38.23 -7.64 34.88
C ARG A 464 -37.01 -8.50 34.49
N GLY A 465 -36.78 -8.71 33.19
CA GLY A 465 -35.60 -9.44 32.70
C GLY A 465 -34.28 -8.73 32.98
N GLN A 466 -34.23 -7.40 32.82
CA GLN A 466 -33.04 -6.60 33.15
C GLN A 466 -32.78 -6.56 34.66
N TYR A 467 -33.82 -6.52 35.48
CA TYR A 467 -33.69 -6.61 36.94
C TYR A 467 -33.12 -7.96 37.40
N LYS A 468 -33.54 -9.08 36.79
CA LYS A 468 -32.92 -10.40 37.04
C LYS A 468 -31.41 -10.40 36.74
N LEU A 469 -30.99 -9.75 35.64
CA LEU A 469 -29.56 -9.61 35.31
C LEU A 469 -28.82 -8.70 36.28
N HIS A 470 -29.45 -7.59 36.70
CA HIS A 470 -28.92 -6.66 37.70
C HIS A 470 -28.66 -7.38 39.03
N CYS A 471 -29.63 -8.13 39.55
CA CYS A 471 -29.48 -8.91 40.78
C CYS A 471 -28.42 -10.02 40.67
N ALA A 472 -28.19 -10.55 39.46
CA ALA A 472 -27.15 -11.55 39.20
C ALA A 472 -25.75 -10.94 38.95
N GLY A 473 -25.58 -9.61 39.11
CA GLY A 473 -24.32 -8.92 38.86
C GLY A 473 -23.86 -8.94 37.40
N LYS A 474 -24.78 -9.21 36.46
CA LYS A 474 -24.47 -9.27 35.02
C LYS A 474 -24.71 -7.91 34.37
N VAL A 475 -23.98 -7.63 33.29
CA VAL A 475 -24.14 -6.40 32.50
C VAL A 475 -25.60 -6.27 32.06
N CYS A 476 -26.24 -5.17 32.45
CA CYS A 476 -27.63 -4.87 32.15
C CYS A 476 -27.79 -3.37 31.83
N ASN A 477 -28.96 -3.00 31.31
CA ASN A 477 -29.26 -1.64 30.84
C ASN A 477 -30.17 -0.87 31.83
N LEU A 478 -30.22 -1.33 33.08
CA LEU A 478 -31.01 -0.75 34.17
C LEU A 478 -30.05 -0.05 35.14
N THR A 479 -30.20 1.26 35.29
CA THR A 479 -29.44 2.05 36.27
C THR A 479 -30.04 1.91 37.65
N GLU A 480 -29.24 2.12 38.69
CA GLU A 480 -29.67 2.09 40.09
C GLU A 480 -30.90 2.99 40.33
N GLU A 481 -30.86 4.24 39.86
CA GLU A 481 -31.98 5.17 39.90
C GLU A 481 -33.29 4.62 39.28
N LYS A 482 -33.19 3.82 38.21
CA LYS A 482 -34.37 3.21 37.57
C LYS A 482 -34.85 1.98 38.34
N VAL A 483 -33.94 1.25 38.98
CA VAL A 483 -34.28 0.16 39.90
C VAL A 483 -35.10 0.72 41.05
N ASP A 484 -34.63 1.79 41.69
CA ASP A 484 -35.29 2.42 42.83
C ASP A 484 -36.70 2.89 42.48
N LYS A 485 -36.85 3.66 41.40
CA LYS A 485 -38.16 4.16 40.93
C LYS A 485 -39.16 3.05 40.64
N LEU A 486 -38.70 1.93 40.05
CA LEU A 486 -39.57 0.80 39.74
C LEU A 486 -39.87 -0.07 40.97
N THR A 487 -38.98 -0.09 41.94
CA THR A 487 -39.17 -0.78 43.23
C THR A 487 -40.16 -0.02 44.09
N GLU A 488 -40.01 1.31 44.19
CA GLU A 488 -40.97 2.21 44.86
C GLU A 488 -42.37 2.12 44.24
N LEU A 489 -42.44 2.03 42.90
CA LEU A 489 -43.70 1.83 42.22
C LEU A 489 -44.30 0.43 42.46
N GLY A 490 -43.55 -0.54 42.98
CA GLY A 490 -44.01 -1.89 43.27
C GLY A 490 -43.92 -2.86 42.09
N LEU A 491 -43.10 -2.55 41.07
CA LEU A 491 -42.84 -3.47 39.95
C LEU A 491 -41.87 -4.59 40.34
N PHE A 492 -40.91 -4.29 41.22
CA PHE A 492 -39.93 -5.24 41.75
C PHE A 492 -40.24 -5.52 43.23
N GLN A 493 -40.08 -6.77 43.65
CA GLN A 493 -40.20 -7.15 45.04
C GLN A 493 -38.84 -6.97 45.74
N THR A 494 -38.85 -6.32 46.91
CA THR A 494 -37.68 -6.20 47.78
C THR A 494 -37.54 -7.46 48.64
N GLY A 495 -36.49 -8.25 48.41
CA GLY A 495 -36.04 -9.32 49.32
C GLY A 495 -36.75 -10.67 49.19
N GLU A 496 -35.93 -11.73 49.01
CA GLU A 496 -36.17 -13.14 49.37
C GLU A 496 -37.21 -14.04 48.64
N ALA A 497 -37.80 -13.63 47.51
CA ALA A 497 -38.67 -14.52 46.73
C ALA A 497 -38.09 -14.99 45.36
N MET A 498 -36.76 -15.07 45.21
CA MET A 498 -36.12 -15.39 43.91
C MET A 498 -35.67 -16.86 43.74
N ASN A 499 -36.38 -17.83 44.32
CA ASN A 499 -36.11 -19.24 44.05
C ASN A 499 -37.25 -20.02 43.36
N ASN A 500 -38.35 -19.39 42.96
CA ASN A 500 -39.41 -20.08 42.23
C ASN A 500 -40.17 -19.17 41.23
N ILE A 501 -39.52 -18.68 40.16
CA ILE A 501 -40.17 -18.30 38.87
C ILE A 501 -39.22 -18.47 37.67
#